data_AF-A0A7Y9E922-F1
#
_entry.id   AF-A0A7Y9E922-F1
#
_cell.length_a   1.000
_cell.length_b   1.000
_cell.length_c   1.000
_cell.angle_alpha   90.00
_cell.angle_beta   90.00
_cell.angle_gamma   90.00
#
_symmetry.space_group_name_H-M   'P 1'
#
loop_
_entity.id
_entity.type
_entity.pdbx_description
1 polymer ?
#
loop_
_entity_poly.entity_id
_entity_poly.type
_entity_poly.pdbx_seq_one_letter_code
_entity_poly.pdbx_strand_id
1 'polypeptide(L)'
;MTANTENDARGDGSAGGARTRLSPEQRRSQLLDLGVRLLAHRSLDELSIDLLAEEAGISRGLLYHYFGNKHAFHEAVVRRAADDLIAQTAPPVEGEPLERLLVSTTAYLDYVEANFEGYLSLVKGAAGGNDTLREIYEEARSALTDRIFREDAQGGILPDTAASRLVVRGWAAMTEELVLTWVQDPGGVSREELVAMIAGALPALVATLPGSAGER
;
A
#
# COMPACT_ATOMS: atom_id res chain seq x y z
N MET A 1 -49.72 -57.72 35.24
CA MET A 1 -50.20 -57.90 33.85
C MET A 1 -50.08 -56.55 33.16
N THR A 2 -49.22 -56.32 32.16
CA THR A 2 -48.24 -57.23 31.52
C THR A 2 -47.20 -56.39 30.73
N ALA A 3 -45.93 -56.85 30.66
CA ALA A 3 -44.79 -56.59 29.72
C ALA A 3 -44.63 -55.24 28.92
N ASN A 4 -43.46 -54.62 28.67
CA ASN A 4 -42.14 -55.07 28.12
C ASN A 4 -42.20 -55.54 26.63
N THR A 5 -41.33 -55.15 25.67
CA THR A 5 -40.07 -54.32 25.63
C THR A 5 -39.93 -53.61 24.24
N GLU A 6 -38.72 -53.13 23.87
CA GLU A 6 -38.19 -52.75 22.52
C GLU A 6 -38.58 -51.35 21.99
N ASN A 7 -37.69 -50.36 21.80
CA ASN A 7 -36.33 -50.25 21.23
C ASN A 7 -36.26 -50.45 19.70
N ASP A 8 -36.13 -49.35 18.95
CA ASP A 8 -35.11 -49.28 17.90
C ASP A 8 -34.70 -47.83 17.57
N ALA A 9 -33.48 -47.66 17.07
CA ALA A 9 -32.82 -46.37 16.88
C ALA A 9 -32.86 -45.86 15.43
N ARG A 10 -32.98 -44.54 15.25
CA ARG A 10 -32.46 -43.82 14.08
C ARG A 10 -31.94 -42.45 14.51
N GLY A 11 -30.64 -42.22 14.31
CA GLY A 11 -30.07 -40.88 14.31
C GLY A 11 -29.75 -40.45 12.87
N ASP A 12 -29.60 -39.15 12.66
CA ASP A 12 -28.65 -38.53 11.72
C ASP A 12 -28.61 -37.01 11.97
N GLY A 13 -27.53 -36.35 11.58
CA GLY A 13 -27.59 -34.95 11.14
C GLY A 13 -27.14 -33.89 12.12
N SER A 14 -26.02 -34.08 12.84
CA SER A 14 -25.32 -32.92 13.40
C SER A 14 -24.86 -32.02 12.25
N ALA A 15 -25.44 -30.82 12.14
CA ALA A 15 -25.16 -29.87 11.07
C ALA A 15 -23.74 -29.30 11.19
N GLY A 16 -22.76 -30.05 10.72
CA GLY A 16 -21.40 -29.58 10.53
C GLY A 16 -21.38 -28.52 9.44
N GLY A 17 -21.37 -27.25 9.85
CA GLY A 17 -21.26 -26.11 8.93
C GLY A 17 -20.08 -26.30 8.00
N ALA A 18 -20.35 -26.48 6.71
CA ALA A 18 -19.34 -26.71 5.70
C ALA A 18 -18.40 -25.50 5.66
N ARG A 19 -17.16 -25.66 6.16
CA ARG A 19 -16.11 -24.68 5.95
C ARG A 19 -15.83 -24.62 4.45
N THR A 20 -16.41 -23.63 3.76
CA THR A 20 -16.24 -23.44 2.32
C THR A 20 -14.75 -23.45 1.99
N ARG A 21 -14.34 -24.45 1.23
CA ARG A 21 -12.93 -24.65 0.87
C ARG A 21 -12.53 -23.51 -0.06
N LEU A 22 -11.68 -22.62 0.45
CA LEU A 22 -11.17 -21.46 -0.30
C LEU A 22 -10.59 -21.90 -1.65
N SER A 23 -10.81 -21.09 -2.68
CA SER A 23 -10.12 -21.30 -3.96
C SER A 23 -8.60 -21.12 -3.79
N PRO A 24 -7.76 -21.71 -4.66
CA PRO A 24 -6.33 -21.50 -4.63
C PRO A 24 -5.94 -20.01 -4.69
N GLU A 25 -6.68 -19.21 -5.46
CA GLU A 25 -6.50 -17.75 -5.58
C GLU A 25 -6.86 -17.02 -4.29
N GLN A 26 -8.02 -17.33 -3.68
CA GLN A 26 -8.41 -16.77 -2.38
C GLN A 26 -7.38 -17.07 -1.30
N ARG A 27 -6.86 -18.31 -1.27
CA ARG A 27 -5.81 -18.67 -0.31
C ARG A 27 -4.50 -17.94 -0.61
N ARG A 28 -4.12 -17.77 -1.88
CA ARG A 28 -2.95 -16.96 -2.27
C ARG A 28 -3.10 -15.50 -1.84
N SER A 29 -4.28 -14.89 -2.02
CA SER A 29 -4.57 -13.53 -1.54
C SER A 29 -4.38 -13.41 -0.03
N GLN A 30 -5.00 -14.30 0.76
CA GLN A 30 -4.85 -14.29 2.22
C GLN A 30 -3.39 -14.38 2.70
N LEU A 31 -2.55 -15.12 1.95
CA LEU A 31 -1.12 -15.26 2.25
C LEU A 31 -0.32 -13.99 1.88
N LEU A 32 -0.71 -13.28 0.82
CA LEU A 32 -0.16 -11.96 0.51
C LEU A 32 -0.61 -10.91 1.53
N ASP A 33 -1.88 -10.90 1.92
CA ASP A 33 -2.42 -9.98 2.95
C ASP A 33 -1.72 -10.21 4.30
N LEU A 34 -1.37 -11.46 4.64
CA LEU A 34 -0.52 -11.77 5.79
C LEU A 34 0.92 -11.29 5.59
N GLY A 35 1.49 -11.47 4.40
CA GLY A 35 2.82 -10.96 4.04
C GLY A 35 2.94 -9.45 4.23
N VAL A 36 1.95 -8.67 3.76
CA VAL A 36 1.91 -7.21 3.95
C VAL A 36 1.80 -6.85 5.44
N ARG A 37 0.92 -7.50 6.22
CA ARG A 37 0.84 -7.28 7.67
C ARG A 37 2.15 -7.58 8.41
N LEU A 38 2.91 -8.59 7.96
CA LEU A 38 4.22 -8.91 8.56
C LEU A 38 5.30 -7.90 8.15
N LEU A 39 5.23 -7.37 6.93
CA LEU A 39 6.12 -6.34 6.37
C LEU A 39 5.90 -4.96 7.03
N ALA A 40 4.70 -4.66 7.54
CA ALA A 40 4.42 -3.39 8.23
C ALA A 40 5.38 -3.07 9.39
N HIS A 41 5.96 -4.11 10.03
CA HIS A 41 6.82 -3.98 11.21
C HIS A 41 8.17 -4.72 11.04
N ARG A 42 8.59 -5.00 9.81
CA ARG A 42 9.83 -5.72 9.48
C ARG A 42 10.41 -5.22 8.18
N SER A 43 11.72 -5.34 8.01
CA SER A 43 12.34 -5.19 6.69
C SER A 43 11.92 -6.32 5.74
N LEU A 44 12.09 -6.10 4.44
CA LEU A 44 11.78 -7.11 3.43
C LEU A 44 12.68 -8.35 3.59
N ASP A 45 13.94 -8.19 3.98
CA ASP A 45 14.88 -9.30 4.14
C ASP A 45 14.48 -10.27 5.26
N GLU A 46 13.94 -9.75 6.37
CA GLU A 46 13.41 -10.52 7.50
C GLU A 46 12.13 -11.29 7.15
N LEU A 47 11.36 -10.83 6.16
CA LEU A 47 10.18 -11.52 5.68
C LEU A 47 10.59 -12.82 4.96
N SER A 48 10.38 -13.96 5.62
CA SER A 48 10.78 -15.29 5.11
C SER A 48 9.58 -16.20 4.83
N ILE A 49 9.79 -17.19 3.96
CA ILE A 49 8.80 -18.25 3.70
C ILE A 49 8.50 -19.04 4.98
N ASP A 50 9.50 -19.25 5.85
CA ASP A 50 9.33 -20.01 7.09
C ASP A 50 8.48 -19.23 8.10
N LEU A 51 8.77 -17.93 8.29
CA LEU A 51 7.94 -17.03 9.11
C LEU A 51 6.49 -17.01 8.62
N LEU A 52 6.27 -16.87 7.30
CA LEU A 52 4.92 -16.88 6.76
C LEU A 52 4.24 -18.26 6.91
N ALA A 53 4.98 -19.36 6.86
CA ALA A 53 4.42 -20.71 7.04
C ALA A 53 3.89 -20.91 8.47
N GLU A 54 4.67 -20.47 9.46
CA GLU A 54 4.34 -20.47 10.88
C GLU A 54 3.09 -19.61 11.15
N GLU A 55 3.13 -18.33 10.76
CA GLU A 55 2.04 -17.36 10.94
C GLU A 55 0.74 -17.76 10.20
N ALA A 56 0.84 -18.43 9.04
CA ALA A 56 -0.31 -18.91 8.28
C ALA A 56 -0.82 -20.31 8.71
N GLY A 57 -0.12 -21.00 9.61
CA GLY A 57 -0.43 -22.36 10.07
C GLY A 57 -0.39 -23.41 8.95
N ILE A 58 0.55 -23.31 8.00
CA ILE A 58 0.66 -24.23 6.85
C ILE A 58 2.09 -24.74 6.65
N SER A 59 2.25 -25.79 5.85
CA SER A 59 3.58 -26.30 5.52
C SER A 59 4.35 -25.36 4.58
N ARG A 60 5.67 -25.27 4.80
CA ARG A 60 6.62 -24.60 3.89
C ARG A 60 6.39 -24.99 2.42
N GLY A 61 6.20 -26.28 2.14
CA GLY A 61 5.95 -26.79 0.78
C GLY A 61 4.71 -26.19 0.10
N LEU A 62 3.66 -25.85 0.86
CA LEU A 62 2.47 -25.21 0.31
C LEU A 62 2.74 -23.74 -0.09
N LEU A 63 3.61 -23.03 0.64
CA LEU A 63 4.05 -21.68 0.23
C LEU A 63 4.92 -21.71 -1.03
N TYR A 64 5.84 -22.66 -1.13
CA TYR A 64 6.62 -22.86 -2.36
C TYR A 64 5.72 -23.21 -3.56
N HIS A 65 4.59 -23.89 -3.35
CA HIS A 65 3.59 -24.10 -4.41
C HIS A 65 2.90 -22.80 -4.88
N TYR A 66 2.61 -21.86 -3.97
CA TYR A 66 1.96 -20.58 -4.33
C TYR A 66 2.89 -19.51 -4.89
N PHE A 67 4.16 -19.51 -4.50
CA PHE A 67 5.10 -18.42 -4.79
C PHE A 67 6.40 -18.86 -5.49
N GLY A 68 6.67 -20.15 -5.60
CA GLY A 68 7.84 -20.69 -6.30
C GLY A 68 9.18 -20.55 -5.55
N ASN A 69 9.53 -19.35 -5.10
CA ASN A 69 10.77 -19.07 -4.36
C ASN A 69 10.67 -17.78 -3.50
N LYS A 70 11.71 -17.47 -2.69
CA LYS A 70 11.71 -16.27 -1.80
C LYS A 70 11.60 -14.96 -2.58
N HIS A 71 12.26 -14.83 -3.73
CA HIS A 71 12.24 -13.61 -4.56
C HIS A 71 10.85 -13.34 -5.15
N ALA A 72 10.22 -14.34 -5.76
CA ALA A 72 8.87 -14.21 -6.32
C ALA A 72 7.80 -14.05 -5.23
N PHE A 73 8.03 -14.55 -4.01
CA PHE A 73 7.22 -14.21 -2.83
C PHE A 73 7.39 -12.74 -2.43
N HIS A 74 8.64 -12.26 -2.28
CA HIS A 74 8.95 -10.87 -1.97
C HIS A 74 8.34 -9.90 -2.98
N GLU A 75 8.56 -10.12 -4.28
CA GLU A 75 7.94 -9.35 -5.35
C GLU A 75 6.42 -9.29 -5.19
N ALA A 76 5.77 -10.43 -4.96
CA ALA A 76 4.31 -10.48 -4.85
C ALA A 76 3.77 -9.75 -3.60
N VAL A 77 4.51 -9.75 -2.48
CA VAL A 77 4.15 -8.95 -1.29
C VAL A 77 4.41 -7.46 -1.51
N VAL A 78 5.52 -7.09 -2.14
CA VAL A 78 5.84 -5.68 -2.43
C VAL A 78 4.84 -5.09 -3.43
N ARG A 79 4.44 -5.83 -4.46
CA ARG A 79 3.35 -5.42 -5.37
C ARG A 79 2.03 -5.26 -4.62
N ARG A 80 1.67 -6.21 -3.73
CA ARG A 80 0.47 -6.09 -2.88
C ARG A 80 0.50 -4.85 -1.99
N ALA A 81 1.63 -4.56 -1.35
CA ALA A 81 1.80 -3.36 -0.53
C ALA A 81 1.73 -2.06 -1.37
N ALA A 82 2.25 -2.07 -2.59
CA ALA A 82 2.11 -0.95 -3.53
C ALA A 82 0.64 -0.72 -3.94
N ASP A 83 -0.10 -1.78 -4.27
CA ASP A 83 -1.53 -1.72 -4.56
C ASP A 83 -2.32 -1.18 -3.35
N ASP A 84 -2.02 -1.68 -2.15
CA ASP A 84 -2.68 -1.28 -0.91
C ASP A 84 -2.39 0.18 -0.54
N LEU A 85 -1.17 0.69 -0.81
CA LEU A 85 -0.79 2.10 -0.68
C LEU A 85 -1.56 3.01 -1.67
N ILE A 86 -1.63 2.60 -2.95
CA ILE A 86 -2.35 3.36 -3.99
C ILE A 86 -3.84 3.44 -3.63
N ALA A 87 -4.43 2.35 -3.15
CA ALA A 87 -5.83 2.28 -2.74
C ALA A 87 -6.12 3.11 -1.48
N GLN A 88 -5.30 3.03 -0.43
CA GLN A 88 -5.51 3.76 0.82
C GLN A 88 -5.31 5.27 0.69
N THR A 89 -4.44 5.70 -0.22
CA THR A 89 -4.18 7.14 -0.46
C THR A 89 -5.05 7.73 -1.57
N ALA A 90 -6.01 6.97 -2.10
CA ALA A 90 -6.92 7.43 -3.15
C ALA A 90 -7.67 8.70 -2.70
N PRO A 91 -7.56 9.81 -3.45
CA PRO A 91 -8.19 11.07 -3.06
C PRO A 91 -9.72 10.99 -3.11
N PRO A 92 -10.42 11.81 -2.31
CA PRO A 92 -11.88 11.86 -2.34
C PRO A 92 -12.40 12.36 -3.69
N VAL A 93 -13.62 11.98 -4.05
CA VAL A 93 -14.26 12.38 -5.33
C VAL A 93 -14.67 13.86 -5.32
N GLU A 94 -14.99 14.40 -4.14
CA GLU A 94 -15.45 15.77 -3.92
C GLU A 94 -14.42 16.58 -3.10
N GLY A 95 -14.59 17.90 -3.05
CA GLY A 95 -13.72 18.85 -2.33
C GLY A 95 -12.86 19.71 -3.26
N GLU A 96 -12.35 20.83 -2.74
CA GLU A 96 -11.45 21.70 -3.50
C GLU A 96 -10.08 21.03 -3.71
N PRO A 97 -9.34 21.33 -4.79
CA PRO A 97 -8.12 20.58 -5.15
C PRO A 97 -7.06 20.48 -4.04
N LEU A 98 -6.90 21.55 -3.24
CA LEU A 98 -5.97 21.58 -2.11
C LEU A 98 -6.48 20.73 -0.92
N GLU A 99 -7.79 20.67 -0.69
CA GLU A 99 -8.41 19.82 0.33
C GLU A 99 -8.24 18.34 -0.02
N ARG A 100 -8.48 17.99 -1.29
CA ARG A 100 -8.26 16.63 -1.83
C ARG A 100 -6.79 16.21 -1.68
N LEU A 101 -5.85 17.13 -1.96
CA LEU A 101 -4.42 16.92 -1.76
C LEU A 101 -4.07 16.70 -0.29
N LEU A 102 -4.56 17.56 0.62
CA LEU A 102 -4.36 17.43 2.07
C LEU A 102 -4.85 16.06 2.59
N VAL A 103 -6.01 15.59 2.15
CA VAL A 103 -6.54 14.26 2.51
C VAL A 103 -5.61 13.14 2.02
N SER A 104 -5.20 13.14 0.75
CA SER A 104 -4.27 12.12 0.23
C SER A 104 -2.87 12.17 0.86
N THR A 105 -2.35 13.36 1.19
CA THR A 105 -1.07 13.53 1.90
C THR A 105 -1.17 13.02 3.33
N THR A 106 -2.29 13.26 4.02
CA THR A 106 -2.53 12.72 5.37
C THR A 106 -2.58 11.19 5.34
N ALA A 107 -3.36 10.61 4.42
CA ALA A 107 -3.44 9.16 4.25
C ALA A 107 -2.10 8.52 3.84
N TYR A 108 -1.25 9.24 3.10
CA TYR A 108 0.11 8.79 2.78
C TYR A 108 1.00 8.75 4.02
N LEU A 109 0.93 9.78 4.88
CA LEU A 109 1.63 9.80 6.16
C LEU A 109 1.14 8.68 7.10
N ASP A 110 -0.18 8.51 7.25
CA ASP A 110 -0.81 7.42 8.02
C ASP A 110 -0.27 6.05 7.55
N TYR A 111 -0.20 5.83 6.24
CA TYR A 111 0.32 4.59 5.66
C TYR A 111 1.80 4.38 5.95
N VAL A 112 2.65 5.40 5.76
CA VAL A 112 4.11 5.27 5.97
C VAL A 112 4.43 5.07 7.45
N GLU A 113 3.75 5.74 8.39
CA GLU A 113 3.90 5.47 9.82
C GLU A 113 3.51 4.03 10.18
N ALA A 114 2.36 3.56 9.70
CA ALA A 114 1.86 2.22 10.02
C ALA A 114 2.73 1.10 9.43
N ASN A 115 3.49 1.36 8.36
CA ASN A 115 4.26 0.38 7.59
C ASN A 115 5.76 0.72 7.51
N PHE A 116 6.28 1.52 8.45
CA PHE A 116 7.55 2.24 8.30
C PHE A 116 8.75 1.35 7.93
N GLU A 117 8.97 0.24 8.65
CA GLU A 117 10.11 -0.65 8.42
C GLU A 117 10.10 -1.28 7.02
N GLY A 118 8.92 -1.74 6.59
CA GLY A 118 8.72 -2.34 5.28
C GLY A 118 8.86 -1.33 4.15
N TYR A 119 8.28 -0.14 4.34
CA TYR A 119 8.37 0.96 3.37
C TYR A 119 9.82 1.45 3.21
N LEU A 120 10.51 1.72 4.33
CA LEU A 120 11.91 2.14 4.33
C LEU A 120 12.83 1.07 3.71
N SER A 121 12.56 -0.21 3.97
CA SER A 121 13.27 -1.33 3.33
C SER A 121 13.07 -1.37 1.82
N LEU A 122 11.87 -1.05 1.33
CA LEU A 122 11.57 -0.97 -0.10
C LEU A 122 12.30 0.19 -0.77
N VAL A 123 12.22 1.40 -0.19
CA VAL A 123 12.91 2.60 -0.71
C VAL A 123 14.42 2.37 -0.79
N LYS A 124 15.02 1.82 0.27
CA LYS A 124 16.44 1.45 0.30
C LYS A 124 16.78 0.37 -0.75
N GLY A 125 15.91 -0.61 -0.95
CA GLY A 125 16.09 -1.66 -1.97
C GLY A 125 16.05 -1.14 -3.40
N ALA A 126 15.12 -0.23 -3.70
CA ALA A 126 14.99 0.43 -5.00
C ALA A 126 16.21 1.33 -5.30
N ALA A 127 16.68 2.10 -4.32
CA ALA A 127 17.89 2.91 -4.44
C ALA A 127 19.19 2.07 -4.48
N GLY A 128 19.20 0.92 -3.81
CA GLY A 128 20.35 0.01 -3.68
C GLY A 128 20.64 -0.88 -4.89
N GLY A 129 19.92 -0.71 -6.00
CA GLY A 129 20.18 -1.43 -7.26
C GLY A 129 19.47 -2.78 -7.41
N ASN A 130 18.42 -3.06 -6.63
CA ASN A 130 17.52 -4.17 -6.93
C ASN A 130 16.53 -3.74 -8.02
N ASP A 131 16.74 -4.21 -9.26
CA ASP A 131 15.94 -3.80 -10.41
C ASP A 131 14.44 -4.12 -10.28
N THR A 132 14.07 -5.30 -9.76
CA THR A 132 12.66 -5.66 -9.57
C THR A 132 11.98 -4.77 -8.53
N LEU A 133 12.65 -4.45 -7.41
CA LEU A 133 12.10 -3.52 -6.43
C LEU A 133 12.02 -2.10 -6.97
N ARG A 134 13.04 -1.66 -7.73
CA ARG A 134 13.08 -0.36 -8.42
C ARG A 134 11.93 -0.22 -9.43
N GLU A 135 11.61 -1.29 -10.16
CA GLU A 135 10.47 -1.30 -11.10
C GLU A 135 9.14 -1.13 -10.38
N ILE A 136 8.83 -1.97 -9.37
CA ILE A 136 7.56 -1.85 -8.62
C ILE A 136 7.43 -0.48 -7.93
N TYR A 137 8.55 0.03 -7.42
CA TYR A 137 8.61 1.32 -6.74
C TYR A 137 8.37 2.50 -7.69
N GLU A 138 8.96 2.51 -8.88
CA GLU A 138 8.69 3.55 -9.90
C GLU A 138 7.28 3.41 -10.51
N GLU A 139 6.77 2.17 -10.69
CA GLU A 139 5.37 1.91 -11.08
C GLU A 139 4.39 2.54 -10.06
N ALA A 140 4.60 2.27 -8.77
CA ALA A 140 3.78 2.80 -7.68
C ALA A 140 3.86 4.34 -7.61
N ARG A 141 5.08 4.90 -7.66
CA ARG A 141 5.28 6.36 -7.66
C ARG A 141 4.60 7.00 -8.88
N SER A 142 4.70 6.41 -10.07
CA SER A 142 4.00 6.91 -11.26
C SER A 142 2.51 6.96 -10.99
N ALA A 143 1.89 5.84 -10.56
CA ALA A 143 0.45 5.77 -10.28
C ALA A 143 -0.03 6.83 -9.27
N LEU A 144 0.75 7.08 -8.21
CA LEU A 144 0.48 8.12 -7.20
C LEU A 144 0.61 9.55 -7.74
N THR A 145 1.54 9.81 -8.67
CA THR A 145 1.69 11.13 -9.31
C THR A 145 0.72 11.36 -10.46
N ASP A 146 0.44 10.34 -11.28
CA ASP A 146 -0.45 10.40 -12.45
C ASP A 146 -1.90 10.69 -12.07
N ARG A 147 -2.32 10.41 -10.83
CA ARG A 147 -3.69 10.72 -10.37
C ARG A 147 -3.94 12.22 -10.23
N ILE A 148 -2.90 13.02 -9.92
CA ILE A 148 -2.99 14.49 -9.84
C ILE A 148 -3.44 15.08 -11.20
N PHE A 149 -2.96 14.51 -12.31
CA PHE A 149 -3.36 14.92 -13.66
C PHE A 149 -4.69 14.30 -14.09
N ARG A 150 -4.94 13.02 -13.79
CA ARG A 150 -6.19 12.32 -14.17
C ARG A 150 -7.44 12.90 -13.53
N GLU A 151 -7.29 13.53 -12.37
CA GLU A 151 -8.40 14.04 -11.56
C GLU A 151 -8.60 15.55 -11.68
N ASP A 152 -7.70 16.27 -12.35
CA ASP A 152 -8.00 17.58 -12.93
C ASP A 152 -8.91 17.39 -14.16
N ALA A 153 -10.12 16.89 -13.92
CA ALA A 153 -11.06 16.47 -14.96
C ALA A 153 -11.55 17.62 -15.86
N GLN A 154 -11.27 18.88 -15.47
CA GLN A 154 -11.54 20.08 -16.27
C GLN A 154 -10.26 20.69 -16.89
N GLY A 155 -9.07 20.16 -16.58
CA GLY A 155 -7.78 20.66 -17.04
C GLY A 155 -7.47 22.09 -16.58
N GLY A 156 -8.07 22.52 -15.47
CA GLY A 156 -8.09 23.92 -15.02
C GLY A 156 -7.12 24.24 -13.87
N ILE A 157 -6.48 23.23 -13.28
CA ILE A 157 -5.67 23.34 -12.06
C ILE A 157 -4.18 23.21 -12.41
N LEU A 158 -3.81 22.18 -13.17
CA LEU A 158 -2.43 21.91 -13.56
C LEU A 158 -2.38 21.31 -14.98
N PRO A 159 -1.95 22.08 -15.99
CA PRO A 159 -1.81 21.58 -17.36
C PRO A 159 -0.91 20.34 -17.40
N ASP A 160 -1.36 19.27 -18.04
CA ASP A 160 -0.56 18.05 -18.23
C ASP A 160 0.53 18.27 -19.28
N THR A 161 1.77 18.47 -18.83
CA THR A 161 2.94 18.77 -19.66
C THR A 161 4.18 18.07 -19.11
N ALA A 162 5.23 17.95 -19.93
CA ALA A 162 6.52 17.41 -19.46
C ALA A 162 7.10 18.20 -18.26
N ALA A 163 6.88 19.52 -18.20
CA ALA A 163 7.40 20.37 -17.14
C ALA A 163 6.61 20.21 -15.82
N SER A 164 5.27 20.18 -15.89
CA SER A 164 4.43 19.94 -14.71
C SER A 164 4.59 18.51 -14.18
N ARG A 165 4.69 17.50 -15.04
CA ARG A 165 5.02 16.12 -14.64
C ARG A 165 6.36 16.01 -13.93
N LEU A 166 7.38 16.74 -14.41
CA LEU A 166 8.69 16.79 -13.74
C LEU A 166 8.61 17.45 -12.36
N VAL A 167 7.86 18.55 -12.23
CA VAL A 167 7.62 19.22 -10.93
C VAL A 167 6.87 18.32 -9.96
N VAL A 168 5.78 17.66 -10.39
CA VAL A 168 5.01 16.74 -9.55
C VAL A 168 5.86 15.55 -9.10
N ARG A 169 6.72 14.99 -9.97
CA ARG A 169 7.66 13.92 -9.58
C ARG A 169 8.68 14.41 -8.55
N GLY A 170 9.20 15.63 -8.71
CA GLY A 170 10.11 16.25 -7.73
C GLY A 170 9.45 16.49 -6.37
N TRP A 171 8.21 16.99 -6.37
CA TRP A 171 7.40 17.15 -5.17
C TRP A 171 7.12 15.81 -4.48
N ALA A 172 6.84 14.75 -5.22
CA ALA A 172 6.62 13.42 -4.65
C ALA A 172 7.90 12.84 -3.99
N ALA A 173 9.07 13.05 -4.60
CA ALA A 173 10.35 12.64 -4.00
C ALA A 173 10.67 13.44 -2.72
N MET A 174 10.43 14.76 -2.73
CA MET A 174 10.55 15.61 -1.53
C MET A 174 9.55 15.19 -0.44
N THR A 175 8.33 14.82 -0.81
CA THR A 175 7.29 14.34 0.12
C THR A 175 7.72 13.06 0.83
N GLU A 176 8.26 12.09 0.10
CA GLU A 176 8.79 10.86 0.67
C GLU A 176 9.95 11.13 1.65
N GLU A 177 10.95 11.93 1.25
CA GLU A 177 12.09 12.29 2.10
C GLU A 177 11.66 12.98 3.41
N LEU A 178 10.74 13.95 3.31
CA LEU A 178 10.19 14.67 4.47
C LEU A 178 9.44 13.73 5.41
N VAL A 179 8.59 12.85 4.89
CA VAL A 179 7.85 11.87 5.70
C VAL A 179 8.79 10.86 6.35
N LEU A 180 9.72 10.28 5.60
CA LEU A 180 10.67 9.29 6.15
C LEU A 180 11.55 9.88 7.24
N THR A 181 12.03 11.11 7.07
CA THR A 181 12.83 11.82 8.07
C THR A 181 12.00 12.11 9.32
N TRP A 182 10.80 12.66 9.14
CA TRP A 182 9.93 13.04 10.26
C TRP A 182 9.44 11.85 11.09
N VAL A 183 9.15 10.70 10.47
CA VAL A 183 8.76 9.48 11.21
C VAL A 183 9.92 8.93 12.06
N GLN A 184 11.18 9.18 11.69
CA GLN A 184 12.35 8.82 12.51
C GLN A 184 12.62 9.81 13.63
N ASP A 185 12.61 11.10 13.33
CA ASP A 185 12.75 12.19 14.29
C ASP A 185 11.91 13.39 13.82
N PRO A 186 10.76 13.65 14.48
CA PRO A 186 9.92 14.81 14.16
C PRO A 186 10.63 16.16 14.31
N GLY A 187 11.75 16.25 15.03
CA GLY A 187 12.56 17.48 15.15
C GLY A 187 11.84 18.68 15.79
N GLY A 188 10.69 18.46 16.43
CA GLY A 188 9.81 19.50 16.96
C GLY A 188 8.75 20.02 15.97
N VAL A 189 8.69 19.48 14.75
CA VAL A 189 7.62 19.75 13.76
C VAL A 189 6.41 18.88 14.07
N SER A 190 5.22 19.47 14.15
CA SER A 190 3.96 18.72 14.33
C SER A 190 3.51 17.99 13.06
N ARG A 191 2.59 17.02 13.21
CA ARG A 191 1.97 16.31 12.07
C ARG A 191 1.28 17.30 11.12
N GLU A 192 0.56 18.23 11.71
CA GLU A 192 -0.23 19.25 11.02
C GLU A 192 0.67 20.20 10.22
N GLU A 193 1.81 20.61 10.79
CA GLU A 193 2.83 21.40 10.09
C GLU A 193 3.47 20.62 8.93
N LEU A 194 3.82 19.35 9.11
CA LEU A 194 4.37 18.50 8.05
C LEU A 194 3.40 18.41 6.86
N VAL A 195 2.14 18.04 7.12
CA VAL A 195 1.10 17.90 6.09
C VAL A 195 0.85 19.23 5.38
N ALA A 196 0.78 20.35 6.13
CA ALA A 196 0.61 21.68 5.55
C ALA A 196 1.80 22.11 4.68
N MET A 197 3.05 21.82 5.09
CA MET A 197 4.24 22.08 4.28
C MET A 197 4.22 21.28 2.98
N ILE A 198 3.92 19.98 3.04
CA ILE A 198 3.88 19.11 1.86
C ILE A 198 2.80 19.58 0.88
N ALA A 199 1.56 19.76 1.34
CA ALA A 199 0.46 20.16 0.46
C ALA A 199 0.61 21.59 -0.08
N GLY A 200 1.12 22.52 0.74
CA GLY A 200 1.38 23.91 0.33
C GLY A 200 2.55 24.06 -0.65
N ALA A 201 3.52 23.13 -0.64
CA ALA A 201 4.66 23.18 -1.54
C ALA A 201 4.30 22.91 -3.01
N LEU A 202 3.32 22.04 -3.30
CA LEU A 202 2.98 21.72 -4.70
C LEU A 202 2.48 22.94 -5.49
N PRO A 203 1.50 23.74 -5.02
CA PRO A 203 1.11 24.99 -5.68
C PRO A 203 2.27 25.98 -5.84
N ALA A 204 3.15 26.10 -4.83
CA ALA A 204 4.31 26.98 -4.89
C ALA A 204 5.33 26.56 -5.96
N LEU A 205 5.56 25.24 -6.12
CA LEU A 205 6.41 24.70 -7.18
C LEU A 205 5.77 24.86 -8.57
N VAL A 206 4.45 24.64 -8.69
CA VAL A 206 3.69 24.87 -9.94
C VAL A 206 3.77 26.33 -10.39
N ALA A 207 3.75 27.29 -9.46
CA ALA A 207 3.91 28.72 -9.76
C ALA A 207 5.30 29.10 -10.33
N THR A 208 6.28 28.18 -10.33
CA THR A 208 7.58 28.38 -11.01
C THR A 208 7.57 27.99 -12.49
N LEU A 209 6.53 27.29 -12.96
CA LEU A 209 6.44 26.81 -14.34
C LEU A 209 6.26 27.96 -15.35
N PRO A 210 6.95 27.94 -16.51
CA PRO A 210 6.71 28.92 -17.57
C PRO A 210 5.24 28.92 -18.00
N GLY A 211 4.59 30.08 -17.99
CA GLY A 211 3.18 30.25 -18.37
C GLY A 211 2.15 30.02 -17.26
N SER A 212 2.56 29.68 -16.01
CA SER A 212 1.63 29.63 -14.86
C SER A 212 1.27 31.03 -14.33
N ALA A 213 2.17 32.00 -14.50
CA ALA A 213 1.87 33.41 -14.32
C ALA A 213 1.18 33.96 -15.58
N GLY A 214 -0.15 34.05 -15.54
CA GLY A 214 -0.92 34.81 -16.51
C GLY A 214 -0.47 36.27 -16.58
N GLU A 215 -0.54 36.84 -17.78
CA GLU A 215 -0.28 38.26 -18.06
C GLU A 215 -1.11 39.14 -17.11
N ARG A 216 -0.47 40.13 -16.48
CA ARG A 216 -1.10 41.18 -15.67
C ARG A 216 -0.96 42.53 -16.35
#